data_AF-A0A287DAP4-F1
#
_entry.id   AF-A0A287DAP4-F1
#
_cell.length_a   1.000
_cell.length_b   1.000
_cell.length_c   1.000
_cell.angle_alpha   90.00
_cell.angle_beta   90.00
_cell.angle_gamma   90.00
#
_symmetry.space_group_name_H-M   'P 1'
#
loop_
_entity.id
_entity.type
_entity.pdbx_description
1 polymer ?
#
loop_
_entity_poly.entity_id
_entity_poly.type
_entity_poly.pdbx_seq_one_letter_code
_entity_poly.pdbx_strand_id
1 'polypeptide(L)'
;IWLQTLNPSIDIHLKKDIRKGVVNNQQTDWSFKLDGVLHDASQDLVYETVAKDVVSQALDGYNGTIMCYGQTGAGKTYTMTGATENYKHRGILPRALQQVFKMIEERPTHAITVRVS
;
A
#
# COMPACT_ATOMS: atom_id res chain seq x y z
N ILE A 1 -7.71 -6.51 16.16
CA ILE A 1 -9.01 -7.16 15.86
C ILE A 1 -9.54 -6.44 14.63
N TRP A 2 -9.67 -7.16 13.51
CA TRP A 2 -9.91 -6.62 12.18
C TRP A 2 -11.24 -5.83 12.12
N LEU A 3 -11.18 -4.58 11.68
CA LEU A 3 -12.32 -3.89 11.09
C LEU A 3 -11.99 -3.71 9.60
N GLN A 4 -12.21 -4.77 8.82
CA GLN A 4 -12.57 -4.59 7.42
C GLN A 4 -13.91 -3.84 7.44
N THR A 5 -13.88 -2.54 7.21
CA THR A 5 -15.09 -1.80 6.88
C THR A 5 -15.70 -2.49 5.65
N LEU A 6 -16.93 -3.00 5.80
CA LEU A 6 -17.71 -3.76 4.81
C LEU A 6 -17.91 -3.04 3.46
N ASN A 7 -17.40 -1.83 3.31
CA ASN A 7 -17.34 -1.08 2.07
C ASN A 7 -16.19 -0.07 2.19
N PRO A 8 -14.97 -0.34 1.67
CA PRO A 8 -13.85 0.57 1.76
C PRO A 8 -14.07 1.77 0.82
N SER A 9 -14.81 2.76 1.31
CA SER A 9 -15.01 4.05 0.67
C SER A 9 -14.35 5.17 1.46
N ILE A 10 -13.89 6.20 0.76
CA ILE A 10 -13.42 7.45 1.32
C ILE A 10 -14.27 8.60 0.77
N ASP A 11 -14.83 9.39 1.68
CA ASP A 11 -15.68 10.54 1.36
C ASP A 11 -14.92 11.83 1.65
N ILE A 12 -14.96 12.77 0.71
CA ILE A 12 -14.28 14.07 0.78
C ILE A 12 -15.34 15.17 0.72
N HIS A 13 -15.36 16.01 1.76
CA HIS A 13 -16.27 17.15 1.90
C HIS A 13 -15.49 18.47 1.87
N LEU A 14 -15.66 19.27 0.83
CA LEU A 14 -15.02 20.57 0.68
C LEU A 14 -15.85 21.66 1.37
N LYS A 15 -15.16 22.54 2.12
CA LYS A 15 -15.79 23.74 2.68
C LYS A 15 -16.22 24.67 1.54
N LYS A 16 -17.47 25.10 1.56
CA LYS A 16 -17.99 26.09 0.60
C LYS A 16 -17.24 27.41 0.75
N ASP A 17 -16.86 28.02 -0.37
CA ASP A 17 -16.20 29.32 -0.36
C ASP A 17 -17.22 30.40 0.08
N ILE A 18 -16.80 31.25 1.01
CA ILE A 18 -17.60 32.35 1.57
C ILE A 18 -17.39 33.62 0.72
N ARG A 19 -16.32 33.67 -0.08
CA ARG A 19 -15.95 34.83 -0.88
C ARG A 19 -16.44 34.64 -2.32
N LYS A 20 -17.38 35.49 -2.71
CA LYS A 20 -18.14 35.55 -3.98
C LYS A 20 -19.43 34.74 -3.91
N GLY A 21 -20.49 35.32 -4.48
CA GLY A 21 -21.76 34.65 -4.77
C GLY A 21 -21.57 33.56 -5.81
N VAL A 22 -20.76 32.55 -5.47
CA VAL A 22 -20.55 31.35 -6.27
C VAL A 22 -21.90 30.65 -6.27
N VAL A 23 -22.48 30.61 -7.46
CA VAL A 23 -23.67 29.83 -7.81
C VAL A 23 -23.58 28.47 -7.10
N ASN A 24 -24.69 28.01 -6.50
CA ASN A 24 -24.85 26.73 -5.79
C ASN A 24 -24.50 25.45 -6.61
N ASN A 25 -23.74 25.57 -7.70
CA ASN A 25 -23.44 24.55 -8.68
C ASN A 25 -22.00 24.00 -8.59
N GLN A 26 -21.28 24.25 -7.50
CA GLN A 26 -19.98 23.62 -7.25
C GLN A 26 -20.19 22.29 -6.52
N GLN A 27 -19.66 21.20 -7.06
CA GLN A 27 -19.64 19.92 -6.36
C GLN A 27 -18.68 20.00 -5.17
N THR A 28 -19.21 19.79 -3.97
CA THR A 28 -18.46 19.84 -2.71
C THR A 28 -18.22 18.48 -2.09
N ASP A 29 -18.91 17.45 -2.59
CA ASP A 29 -18.94 16.12 -1.99
C ASP A 29 -18.52 15.08 -3.04
N TRP A 30 -17.48 14.33 -2.71
CA TRP A 30 -16.96 13.25 -3.53
C TRP A 30 -16.85 11.97 -2.70
N SER A 31 -17.24 10.83 -3.30
CA SER A 31 -17.12 9.51 -2.69
C SER A 31 -16.34 8.60 -3.62
N PHE A 32 -15.34 7.90 -3.09
CA PHE A 32 -14.49 6.97 -3.85
C PHE A 32 -14.51 5.60 -3.19
N LYS A 33 -14.87 4.57 -3.97
CA LYS A 33 -14.78 3.18 -3.56
C LYS A 33 -13.49 2.57 -4.11
N LEU A 34 -12.74 1.88 -3.25
CA LEU A 34 -11.43 1.29 -3.55
C LEU A 34 -11.44 -0.19 -3.14
N ASP A 35 -10.34 -0.90 -3.36
CA ASP A 35 -10.17 -2.26 -2.81
C ASP A 35 -9.88 -2.23 -1.29
N GLY A 36 -9.31 -1.14 -0.80
CA GLY A 36 -9.01 -0.94 0.62
C GLY A 36 -8.68 0.52 0.94
N VAL A 37 -8.98 0.93 2.18
CA VAL A 37 -8.60 2.23 2.74
C VAL A 37 -7.84 1.97 4.03
N LEU A 38 -6.58 2.40 4.08
CA LEU A 38 -5.69 2.22 5.23
C LEU A 38 -5.41 3.59 5.87
N HIS A 39 -5.82 3.76 7.12
CA HIS A 39 -5.58 4.94 7.94
C HIS A 39 -4.92 4.54 9.25
N ASP A 40 -3.94 5.32 9.72
CA ASP A 40 -3.10 5.01 10.89
C ASP A 40 -2.55 3.57 10.90
N ALA A 41 -2.30 3.03 9.71
CA ALA A 41 -1.89 1.65 9.51
C ALA A 41 -0.39 1.47 9.80
N SER A 42 -0.04 0.34 10.43
CA SER A 42 1.36 -0.05 10.56
C SER A 42 1.94 -0.52 9.24
N GLN A 43 3.27 -0.45 9.12
CA GLN A 43 3.98 -0.97 7.94
C GLN A 43 3.77 -2.48 7.74
N ASP A 44 3.59 -3.23 8.85
CA ASP A 44 3.24 -4.65 8.81
C ASP A 44 1.86 -4.84 8.15
N LEU A 45 0.85 -4.08 8.59
CA LEU A 45 -0.51 -4.18 8.05
C LEU A 45 -0.56 -3.77 6.58
N VAL A 46 0.15 -2.71 6.20
CA VAL A 46 0.26 -2.29 4.79
C VAL A 46 0.82 -3.43 3.95
N TYR A 47 1.94 -4.03 4.35
CA TYR A 47 2.56 -5.12 3.61
C TYR A 47 1.64 -6.33 3.46
N GLU A 48 1.04 -6.77 4.58
CA GLU A 48 0.09 -7.89 4.59
C GLU A 48 -1.12 -7.63 3.68
N THR A 49 -1.58 -6.38 3.60
CA THR A 49 -2.78 -6.03 2.82
C THR A 49 -2.50 -5.89 1.32
N VAL A 50 -1.36 -5.30 0.93
CA VAL A 50 -1.15 -4.87 -0.48
C VAL A 50 -0.04 -5.61 -1.22
N ALA A 51 0.89 -6.24 -0.50
CA ALA A 51 2.15 -6.71 -1.10
C ALA A 51 2.35 -8.22 -0.99
N LYS A 52 1.95 -8.81 0.14
CA LYS A 52 2.24 -10.22 0.47
C LYS A 52 1.83 -11.19 -0.63
N ASP A 53 0.61 -11.07 -1.13
CA ASP A 53 0.08 -11.98 -2.15
C ASP A 53 0.77 -11.79 -3.51
N VAL A 54 1.12 -10.55 -3.85
CA VAL A 54 1.86 -10.23 -5.08
C VAL A 54 3.25 -10.87 -5.05
N VAL A 55 3.93 -10.78 -3.90
CA VAL A 55 5.25 -11.40 -3.71
C VAL A 55 5.15 -12.92 -3.72
N SER A 56 4.09 -13.49 -3.14
CA SER A 56 3.86 -14.94 -3.19
C SER A 56 3.70 -15.44 -4.62
N GLN A 57 2.85 -14.78 -5.41
CA GLN A 57 2.61 -15.13 -6.81
C GLN A 57 3.85 -14.93 -7.69
N ALA A 58 4.74 -14.00 -7.34
CA ALA A 58 6.00 -13.80 -8.06
C ALA A 58 6.90 -15.04 -8.03
N LEU A 59 6.93 -15.76 -6.90
CA LEU A 59 7.66 -17.02 -6.80
C LEU A 59 7.00 -18.18 -7.55
N ASP A 60 5.70 -18.07 -7.80
CA ASP A 60 4.93 -19.05 -8.58
C ASP A 60 4.96 -18.73 -10.10
N GLY A 61 5.72 -17.71 -10.51
CA GLY A 61 6.01 -17.40 -11.93
C GLY A 61 5.18 -16.26 -12.52
N TYR A 62 4.45 -15.49 -11.71
CA TYR A 62 3.67 -14.35 -12.18
C TYR A 62 4.42 -13.02 -12.04
N ASN A 63 4.25 -12.11 -13.01
CA ASN A 63 4.82 -10.78 -12.89
C ASN A 63 3.98 -9.93 -11.92
N GLY A 64 4.61 -9.43 -10.85
CA GLY A 64 3.99 -8.54 -9.88
C GLY A 64 4.57 -7.12 -9.92
N THR A 65 3.73 -6.09 -9.74
CA THR A 65 4.18 -4.70 -9.63
C THR A 65 3.41 -3.99 -8.53
N ILE A 66 4.13 -3.33 -7.63
CA ILE A 66 3.57 -2.50 -6.55
C ILE A 66 4.06 -1.07 -6.76
N MET A 67 3.12 -0.12 -6.86
CA MET A 67 3.43 1.27 -7.12
C MET A 67 2.81 2.18 -6.04
N CYS A 68 3.60 3.11 -5.52
CA CYS A 68 3.10 4.17 -4.64
C CYS A 68 2.88 5.46 -5.46
N TYR A 69 1.67 6.02 -5.38
CA TYR A 69 1.30 7.25 -6.07
C TYR A 69 0.74 8.29 -5.10
N GLY A 70 0.98 9.57 -5.39
CA GLY A 70 0.52 10.70 -4.58
C GLY A 70 1.46 11.90 -4.63
N GLN A 71 1.02 13.04 -4.07
CA GLN A 71 1.83 14.27 -4.02
C GLN A 71 3.11 14.12 -3.18
N THR A 72 4.05 15.06 -3.31
CA THR A 72 5.23 15.15 -2.44
C THR A 72 4.81 15.29 -0.98
N GLY A 73 5.47 14.57 -0.07
CA GLY A 73 5.11 14.53 1.35
C GLY A 73 3.97 13.57 1.71
N ALA A 74 3.27 12.95 0.74
CA ALA A 74 2.15 12.04 1.00
C ALA A 74 2.55 10.64 1.52
N GLY A 75 3.85 10.36 1.68
CA GLY A 75 4.34 9.11 2.28
C GLY A 75 4.84 8.03 1.32
N LYS A 76 4.88 8.24 -0.01
CA LYS A 76 5.35 7.23 -1.00
C LYS A 76 6.66 6.51 -0.61
N THR A 77 7.72 7.27 -0.30
CA THR A 77 9.03 6.71 0.09
C THR A 77 8.95 6.00 1.44
N TYR A 78 8.14 6.50 2.37
CA TYR A 78 7.93 5.85 3.66
C TYR A 78 7.18 4.52 3.49
N THR A 79 6.17 4.45 2.63
CA THR A 79 5.45 3.21 2.35
C THR A 79 6.34 2.18 1.66
N MET A 80 7.11 2.58 0.63
CA MET A 80 7.93 1.66 -0.14
C MET A 80 9.20 1.22 0.63
N THR A 81 9.97 2.17 1.15
CA THR A 81 11.26 1.87 1.81
C THR A 81 11.10 1.78 3.33
N GLY A 82 10.30 2.67 3.92
CA GLY A 82 10.15 2.79 5.37
C GLY A 82 11.34 3.45 6.04
N ALA A 83 11.36 3.38 7.37
CA ALA A 83 12.50 3.83 8.16
C ALA A 83 13.65 2.83 8.03
N THR A 84 14.86 3.33 7.80
CA THR A 84 16.08 2.53 7.66
C THR A 84 16.62 2.04 9.00
N GLU A 85 16.42 2.83 10.06
CA GLU A 85 17.01 2.60 11.39
C GLU A 85 16.19 1.67 12.30
N ASN A 86 14.90 1.47 12.01
CA ASN A 86 14.02 0.67 12.86
C ASN A 86 13.32 -0.43 12.07
N TYR A 87 13.56 -1.68 12.47
CA TYR A 87 12.99 -2.87 11.84
C TYR A 87 11.47 -2.82 11.72
N LYS A 88 10.76 -2.38 12.77
CA LYS A 88 9.29 -2.30 12.80
C LYS A 88 8.73 -1.35 11.73
N HIS A 89 9.49 -0.33 11.36
CA HIS A 89 9.04 0.73 10.45
C HIS A 89 9.56 0.57 9.02
N ARG A 90 10.20 -0.56 8.69
CA ARG A 90 10.60 -0.91 7.32
C ARG A 90 9.37 -1.07 6.42
N GLY A 91 9.48 -0.60 5.18
CA GLY A 91 8.39 -0.57 4.21
C GLY A 91 8.27 -1.85 3.39
N ILE A 92 7.56 -1.74 2.26
CA ILE A 92 7.24 -2.87 1.38
C ILE A 92 8.51 -3.54 0.81
N LEU A 93 9.45 -2.78 0.28
CA LEU A 93 10.65 -3.30 -0.40
C LEU A 93 11.49 -4.25 0.47
N PRO A 94 11.97 -3.85 1.67
CA PRO A 94 12.76 -4.75 2.51
C PRO A 94 11.96 -5.98 3.00
N ARG A 95 10.64 -5.85 3.17
CA ARG A 95 9.76 -6.98 3.56
C ARG A 95 9.55 -7.96 2.41
N ALA A 96 9.42 -7.47 1.19
CA ALA A 96 9.33 -8.29 -0.02
C ALA A 96 10.60 -9.14 -0.19
N LEU A 97 11.77 -8.54 -0.07
CA LEU A 97 13.05 -9.27 -0.12
C LEU A 97 13.12 -10.33 0.98
N GLN A 98 12.71 -9.99 2.22
CA GLN A 98 12.67 -10.96 3.31
C GLN A 98 11.73 -12.14 3.00
N GLN A 99 10.53 -11.88 2.49
CA GLN A 99 9.57 -12.92 2.14
C GLN A 99 10.10 -13.82 1.02
N VAL A 100 10.73 -13.25 -0.02
CA VAL A 100 11.32 -14.03 -1.13
C VAL A 100 12.32 -15.05 -0.59
N PHE A 101 13.27 -14.63 0.24
CA PHE A 101 14.27 -15.56 0.79
C PHE A 101 13.66 -16.59 1.74
N LYS A 102 12.69 -16.19 2.57
CA LYS A 102 11.96 -17.13 3.44
C LYS A 102 11.24 -18.22 2.60
N MET A 103 10.57 -17.83 1.53
CA MET A 103 9.83 -18.75 0.67
C MET A 103 10.73 -19.67 -0.16
N ILE A 104 11.98 -19.28 -0.42
CA ILE A 104 13.00 -20.15 -1.03
C ILE A 104 13.39 -21.26 -0.05
N GLU A 105 13.62 -20.93 1.22
CA GLU A 105 13.93 -21.91 2.27
C GLU A 105 12.80 -22.94 2.46
N GLU A 106 11.55 -22.52 2.28
CA GLU A 106 10.36 -23.38 2.35
C GLU A 106 10.20 -24.32 1.14
N ARG A 107 11.01 -24.17 0.08
CA ARG A 107 10.95 -24.97 -1.17
C ARG A 107 12.29 -25.70 -1.45
N PRO A 108 12.73 -26.62 -0.58
CA PRO A 108 14.07 -27.23 -0.65
C PRO A 108 14.33 -28.06 -1.92
N THR A 109 13.28 -28.49 -2.63
CA THR A 109 13.40 -29.26 -3.88
C THR A 109 13.57 -28.39 -5.13
N HIS A 110 13.49 -27.06 -5.01
CA HIS A 110 13.57 -26.14 -6.13
C HIS A 110 14.89 -25.36 -6.09
N ALA A 111 15.58 -25.28 -7.24
CA ALA A 111 16.72 -24.39 -7.40
C ALA A 111 16.24 -23.00 -7.86
N ILE A 112 16.19 -22.02 -6.94
CA ILE A 112 15.70 -20.66 -7.21
C ILE A 112 16.87 -19.69 -7.23
N THR A 113 16.99 -18.89 -8.29
CA THR A 113 18.01 -17.83 -8.42
C THR A 113 17.36 -16.45 -8.37
N VAL A 114 17.87 -15.57 -7.50
CA VAL A 114 17.40 -14.18 -7.37
C VAL A 114 18.41 -13.22 -7.98
N ARG A 115 17.93 -12.24 -8.75
CA ARG A 115 18.73 -11.13 -9.30
C ARG A 115 18.03 -9.81 -9.02
N VAL A 116 18.80 -8.77 -8.74
CA VAL A 116 18.31 -7.41 -8.43
C VAL A 116 19.01 -6.43 -9.37
N SER A 117 18.29 -5.40 -9.82
CA SER A 117 18.76 -4.33 -10.70
C SER A 117 18.52 -2.96 -10.09
#